data_AF-A0A061S5M7-F1
#
_entry.id   AF-A0A061S5M7-F1
#
_cell.length_a   1.000
_cell.length_b   1.000
_cell.length_c   1.000
_cell.angle_alpha   90.00
_cell.angle_beta   90.00
_cell.angle_gamma   90.00
#
_symmetry.space_group_name_H-M   'P 1'
#
loop_
_entity.id
_entity.type
_entity.pdbx_description
1 polymer ?
#
loop_
_entity_poly.entity_id
_entity_poly.type
_entity_poly.pdbx_seq_one_letter_code
_entity_poly.pdbx_strand_id
1 'polypeptide(L)'
;MPKRRVVEEATKLEASPRPALVDRSLTGRGQRFKKRKQNLMEEAGSRSTEAAGGKAPNLSSKAKKRLKAQAHLHAKGEALRPAELSERAFSTDDTDHCETPFDAYRDIEPLLFRLVQVLGKAKSELRLYDPYYCEGSMRKHLASLGFPSVYNRNEDFYRAARVGAIPEHDVLVTNPPYSGDHMQRILSFCAANPRGERPFFLLMPNFVMRKSYYRDVFSSADSAPPMYLVPNTPYKFWSPGRQKFCSRFVANTRGGIGPQVPFQTIWYIGGLSRASAEALAKWWHKKYGDSAKCVLASTEEDLPTAAAPVRVHAEKRPNPRRRKALAKKLKLSAA
;
A
#
# COMPACT_ATOMS: atom_id res chain seq x y z
N MET A 1 -14.24 68.27 -12.07
CA MET A 1 -15.68 67.95 -12.27
C MET A 1 -15.82 66.45 -12.48
N PRO A 2 -16.69 65.70 -11.79
CA PRO A 2 -16.98 65.68 -10.36
C PRO A 2 -16.73 64.30 -9.70
N LYS A 3 -16.53 64.33 -8.37
CA LYS A 3 -16.66 63.20 -7.43
C LYS A 3 -18.09 62.66 -7.44
N ARG A 4 -18.29 61.35 -7.27
CA ARG A 4 -19.51 60.68 -6.76
C ARG A 4 -19.27 59.17 -6.77
N ARG A 5 -19.77 58.34 -5.87
CA ARG A 5 -20.24 58.42 -4.48
C ARG A 5 -20.43 56.95 -4.11
N VAL A 6 -19.92 56.56 -2.94
CA VAL A 6 -20.21 55.27 -2.33
C VAL A 6 -21.72 55.16 -2.10
N VAL A 7 -22.32 54.02 -2.45
CA VAL A 7 -23.61 53.58 -1.90
C VAL A 7 -23.47 52.10 -1.57
N GLU A 8 -23.41 51.83 -0.26
CA GLU A 8 -23.73 50.55 0.35
C GLU A 8 -25.22 50.27 0.14
N GLU A 9 -25.57 49.04 -0.25
CA GLU A 9 -26.91 48.54 -0.02
C GLU A 9 -26.84 47.10 0.47
N ALA A 10 -27.16 46.96 1.76
CA ALA A 10 -27.29 45.70 2.46
C ALA A 10 -28.71 45.15 2.24
N THR A 11 -28.83 43.98 1.65
CA THR A 11 -30.07 43.20 1.68
C THR A 11 -29.90 41.94 2.52
N LYS A 12 -30.51 42.01 3.71
CA LYS A 12 -30.91 40.87 4.55
C LYS A 12 -31.63 39.82 3.70
N LEU A 13 -31.22 38.57 3.82
CA LEU A 13 -32.03 37.42 3.43
C LEU A 13 -32.24 36.55 4.66
N GLU A 14 -33.52 36.44 5.00
CA GLU A 14 -34.07 35.84 6.20
C GLU A 14 -33.87 34.32 6.24
N ALA A 15 -33.68 33.83 7.46
CA ALA A 15 -33.61 32.41 7.79
C ALA A 15 -34.98 31.74 7.60
N SER A 16 -35.02 30.68 6.79
CA SER A 16 -36.17 29.78 6.69
C SER A 16 -35.92 28.48 7.49
N PRO A 17 -36.98 27.86 8.05
CA PRO A 17 -36.88 26.92 9.17
C PRO A 17 -36.47 25.51 8.74
N ARG A 18 -35.73 24.83 9.62
CA ARG A 18 -35.38 23.41 9.50
C ARG A 18 -36.63 22.52 9.63
N PRO A 19 -36.86 21.54 8.76
CA PRO A 19 -37.90 20.55 8.97
C PRO A 19 -37.51 19.54 10.07
N ALA A 20 -38.52 19.18 10.84
CA ALA A 20 -38.46 18.36 12.04
C ALA A 20 -37.96 16.93 11.80
N LEU A 21 -37.23 16.43 12.80
CA LEU A 21 -36.87 15.03 12.98
C LEU A 21 -38.13 14.15 13.05
N VAL A 22 -38.27 13.22 12.11
CA VAL A 22 -39.21 12.12 12.22
C VAL A 22 -38.53 10.98 12.96
N ASP A 23 -38.96 10.76 14.19
CA ASP A 23 -38.64 9.60 15.02
C ASP A 23 -39.25 8.34 14.39
N ARG A 24 -38.42 7.45 13.85
CA ARG A 24 -38.80 6.08 13.51
C ARG A 24 -38.08 5.15 14.48
N SER A 25 -38.82 4.81 15.53
CA SER A 25 -38.45 3.86 16.56
C SER A 25 -38.00 2.51 15.97
N LEU A 26 -36.84 2.10 16.45
CA LEU A 26 -36.19 0.82 16.22
C LEU A 26 -36.87 -0.26 17.08
N THR A 27 -37.84 -0.99 16.53
CA THR A 27 -38.34 -2.22 17.15
C THR A 27 -38.39 -3.35 16.10
N GLY A 28 -37.37 -4.22 16.11
CA GLY A 28 -37.44 -5.46 15.32
C GLY A 28 -36.13 -6.19 15.02
N ARG A 29 -34.96 -5.52 15.06
CA ARG A 29 -33.66 -6.17 14.72
C ARG A 29 -32.86 -6.69 15.92
N GLY A 30 -33.16 -6.24 17.14
CA GLY A 30 -32.43 -6.63 18.35
C GLY A 30 -32.76 -8.03 18.91
N GLN A 31 -33.94 -8.59 18.60
CA GLN A 31 -34.36 -9.88 19.17
C GLN A 31 -33.81 -11.10 18.40
N ARG A 32 -33.53 -10.96 17.08
CA ARG A 32 -32.93 -12.05 16.28
C ARG A 32 -31.45 -12.29 16.59
N PHE A 33 -30.72 -11.30 17.11
CA PHE A 33 -29.30 -11.43 17.45
C PHE A 33 -29.07 -12.13 18.79
N LYS A 34 -29.96 -11.93 19.78
CA LYS A 34 -29.86 -12.59 21.09
C LYS A 34 -30.16 -14.09 21.01
N LYS A 35 -31.18 -14.50 20.23
CA LYS A 35 -31.53 -15.93 20.06
C LYS A 35 -30.43 -16.74 19.34
N ARG A 36 -29.67 -16.12 18.43
CA ARG A 36 -28.59 -16.79 17.70
C ARG A 36 -27.30 -16.94 18.52
N LYS A 37 -27.03 -16.02 19.47
CA LYS A 37 -25.89 -16.11 20.39
C LYS A 37 -26.12 -17.14 21.50
N GLN A 38 -27.38 -17.32 21.92
CA GLN A 38 -27.74 -18.32 22.93
C GLN A 38 -27.64 -19.76 22.37
N ASN A 39 -28.12 -20.00 21.14
CA ASN A 39 -27.95 -21.30 20.48
C ASN A 39 -26.47 -21.65 20.19
N LEU A 40 -25.62 -20.67 19.90
CA LEU A 40 -24.17 -20.88 19.70
C LEU A 40 -23.40 -21.18 21.00
N MET A 41 -23.93 -20.80 22.17
CA MET A 41 -23.33 -21.12 23.46
C MET A 41 -23.82 -22.48 24.01
N GLU A 42 -25.04 -22.91 23.68
CA GLU A 42 -25.53 -24.26 24.02
C GLU A 42 -24.87 -25.36 23.17
N GLU A 43 -24.56 -25.12 21.89
CA GLU A 43 -23.81 -26.07 21.05
C GLU A 43 -22.32 -26.20 21.43
N ALA A 44 -21.75 -25.22 22.15
CA ALA A 44 -20.36 -25.25 22.61
C ALA A 44 -20.18 -25.93 23.99
N GLY A 45 -21.28 -26.20 24.71
CA GLY A 45 -21.26 -26.77 26.07
C GLY A 45 -21.47 -28.29 26.14
N SER A 46 -21.72 -28.98 25.02
CA SER A 46 -22.03 -30.42 25.00
C SER A 46 -21.22 -31.17 23.95
N ARG A 47 -19.89 -31.25 24.12
CA ARG A 47 -19.04 -32.24 23.43
C ARG A 47 -17.67 -32.35 24.10
N SER A 48 -17.68 -32.93 25.28
CA SER A 48 -16.48 -33.46 25.95
C SER A 48 -16.77 -34.84 26.48
N THR A 49 -16.84 -35.83 25.59
CA THR A 49 -16.46 -37.23 25.79
C THR A 49 -16.54 -37.95 24.44
N GLU A 50 -15.68 -38.96 24.27
CA GLU A 50 -15.60 -39.94 23.16
C GLU A 50 -14.65 -39.64 22.00
N ALA A 51 -13.51 -40.32 22.08
CA ALA A 51 -12.64 -40.65 20.98
C ALA A 51 -13.30 -41.72 20.07
N ALA A 52 -13.40 -41.45 18.77
CA ALA A 52 -13.21 -42.42 17.67
C ALA A 52 -13.60 -41.79 16.31
N GLY A 53 -12.69 -41.85 15.33
CA GLY A 53 -13.02 -41.99 13.89
C GLY A 53 -14.00 -41.00 13.25
N GLY A 54 -13.71 -39.71 13.22
CA GLY A 54 -14.52 -38.72 12.48
C GLY A 54 -13.96 -38.41 11.08
N LYS A 55 -14.63 -38.88 10.02
CA LYS A 55 -14.36 -38.47 8.61
C LYS A 55 -14.37 -36.94 8.49
N ALA A 56 -13.36 -36.38 7.82
CA ALA A 56 -13.27 -34.96 7.53
C ALA A 56 -14.57 -34.44 6.86
N PRO A 57 -15.08 -33.27 7.24
CA PRO A 57 -16.33 -32.74 6.71
C PRO A 57 -16.24 -32.59 5.19
N ASN A 58 -17.25 -33.10 4.48
CA ASN A 58 -17.26 -33.16 3.03
C ASN A 58 -17.51 -31.75 2.46
N LEU A 59 -16.42 -30.99 2.24
CA LEU A 59 -16.48 -29.65 1.67
C LEU A 59 -17.15 -29.69 0.28
N SER A 60 -18.08 -28.78 0.02
CA SER A 60 -18.75 -28.66 -1.28
C SER A 60 -17.74 -28.43 -2.41
N SER A 61 -18.04 -28.85 -3.64
CA SER A 61 -17.13 -28.70 -4.79
C SER A 61 -16.68 -27.24 -4.99
N LYS A 62 -17.56 -26.28 -4.70
CA LYS A 62 -17.28 -24.84 -4.75
C LYS A 62 -16.36 -24.39 -3.61
N ALA A 63 -16.51 -24.93 -2.40
CA ALA A 63 -15.61 -24.69 -1.28
C ALA A 63 -14.23 -25.31 -1.51
N LYS A 64 -14.16 -26.54 -2.04
CA LYS A 64 -12.90 -27.20 -2.45
C LYS A 64 -12.19 -26.40 -3.56
N LYS A 65 -12.93 -25.89 -4.55
CA LYS A 65 -12.38 -25.02 -5.61
C LYS A 65 -11.87 -23.69 -5.08
N ARG A 66 -12.58 -23.06 -4.13
CA ARG A 66 -12.12 -21.85 -3.43
C ARG A 66 -10.88 -22.12 -2.59
N LEU A 67 -10.85 -23.22 -1.82
CA LEU A 67 -9.71 -23.62 -1.00
C LEU A 67 -8.48 -23.91 -1.87
N LYS A 68 -8.64 -24.60 -3.00
CA LYS A 68 -7.57 -24.84 -3.99
C LYS A 68 -7.09 -23.53 -4.66
N ALA A 69 -8.02 -22.63 -4.95
CA ALA A 69 -7.72 -21.28 -5.45
C ALA A 69 -7.25 -20.30 -4.36
N GLN A 70 -7.14 -20.74 -3.11
CA GLN A 70 -6.52 -20.00 -2.01
C GLN A 70 -5.24 -20.68 -1.53
N ALA A 71 -5.05 -21.98 -1.79
CA ALA A 71 -3.87 -22.73 -1.42
C ALA A 71 -2.57 -22.15 -2.02
N HIS A 72 -2.63 -21.53 -3.22
CA HIS A 72 -1.49 -20.82 -3.81
C HIS A 72 -1.13 -19.50 -3.13
N LEU A 73 -2.05 -18.91 -2.35
CA LEU A 73 -1.82 -17.67 -1.59
C LEU A 73 -1.06 -17.93 -0.28
N HIS A 74 -1.04 -19.17 0.16
CA HIS A 74 -0.46 -19.60 1.43
C HIS A 74 0.90 -20.28 1.26
N ALA A 75 1.67 -19.89 0.22
CA ALA A 75 3.08 -20.23 0.18
C ALA A 75 3.74 -19.74 1.47
N LYS A 76 4.14 -20.68 2.34
CA LYS A 76 4.96 -20.41 3.52
C LYS A 76 6.39 -20.16 3.02
N GLY A 77 6.63 -18.97 2.49
CA GLY A 77 7.98 -18.51 2.24
C GLY A 77 8.65 -18.19 3.58
N GLU A 78 9.80 -18.79 3.84
CA GLU A 78 10.66 -18.31 4.92
C GLU A 78 11.14 -16.90 4.59
N ALA A 79 11.11 -16.02 5.58
CA ALA A 79 11.70 -14.69 5.46
C ALA A 79 13.21 -14.85 5.26
N LEU A 80 13.66 -14.74 4.02
CA LEU A 80 15.07 -14.85 3.68
C LEU A 80 15.81 -13.67 4.30
N ARG A 81 16.73 -13.96 5.20
CA ARG A 81 17.67 -12.99 5.75
C ARG A 81 18.78 -12.71 4.71
N PRO A 82 19.35 -11.50 4.70
CA PRO A 82 19.93 -10.92 3.49
C PRO A 82 21.42 -11.21 3.37
N ALA A 83 21.90 -11.10 2.14
CA ALA A 83 23.29 -11.23 1.74
C ALA A 83 24.20 -10.16 2.36
N GLU A 84 25.51 -10.42 2.33
CA GLU A 84 26.54 -9.41 2.59
C GLU A 84 26.39 -8.23 1.60
N LEU A 85 26.75 -7.02 2.04
CA LEU A 85 26.64 -5.82 1.24
C LEU A 85 27.57 -5.93 0.01
N SER A 86 27.02 -5.86 -1.20
CA SER A 86 27.81 -5.92 -2.42
C SER A 86 28.29 -4.53 -2.88
N GLU A 87 29.36 -4.50 -3.68
CA GLU A 87 29.77 -3.27 -4.36
C GLU A 87 28.71 -2.88 -5.41
N ARG A 88 28.30 -1.61 -5.42
CA ARG A 88 27.23 -1.11 -6.28
C ARG A 88 27.78 -0.49 -7.57
N ALA A 89 27.11 -0.76 -8.69
CA ALA A 89 27.45 -0.17 -9.99
C ALA A 89 27.03 1.32 -10.12
N PHE A 90 26.46 1.90 -9.07
CA PHE A 90 25.86 3.24 -9.06
C PHE A 90 25.97 3.88 -7.67
N SER A 91 25.93 5.21 -7.64
CA SER A 91 25.93 5.99 -6.39
C SER A 91 24.53 6.03 -5.77
N THR A 92 24.46 5.87 -4.45
CA THR A 92 23.20 5.81 -3.70
C THR A 92 23.35 6.43 -2.33
N ASP A 93 22.25 6.95 -1.78
CA ASP A 93 22.17 7.23 -0.35
C ASP A 93 22.05 5.90 0.44
N ASP A 94 22.94 5.69 1.41
CA ASP A 94 22.93 4.50 2.26
C ASP A 94 21.62 4.31 3.06
N THR A 95 20.79 5.35 3.19
CA THR A 95 19.49 5.28 3.86
C THR A 95 18.42 4.63 2.98
N ASP A 96 18.59 4.63 1.66
CA ASP A 96 17.65 4.00 0.72
C ASP A 96 17.89 2.51 0.53
N HIS A 97 19.02 1.99 1.04
CA HIS A 97 19.37 0.59 0.92
C HIS A 97 18.54 -0.26 1.89
N CYS A 98 17.30 -0.52 1.47
CA CYS A 98 16.31 -1.28 2.20
C CYS A 98 15.66 -2.31 1.27
N GLU A 99 15.78 -3.57 1.62
CA GLU A 99 15.07 -4.65 0.94
C GLU A 99 13.62 -4.74 1.41
N THR A 100 12.78 -5.20 0.50
CA THR A 100 11.34 -5.30 0.69
C THR A 100 10.95 -6.62 1.39
N PRO A 101 10.17 -6.57 2.49
CA PRO A 101 9.68 -7.76 3.19
C PRO A 101 8.88 -8.70 2.29
N PHE A 102 9.03 -10.01 2.52
CA PHE A 102 8.24 -11.03 1.85
C PHE A 102 6.74 -10.76 1.93
N ASP A 103 6.27 -10.29 3.09
CA ASP A 103 4.86 -9.94 3.32
C ASP A 103 4.35 -8.90 2.31
N ALA A 104 5.17 -7.93 1.90
CA ALA A 104 4.75 -6.94 0.91
C ALA A 104 4.53 -7.55 -0.48
N TYR A 105 5.40 -8.48 -0.90
CA TYR A 105 5.20 -9.22 -2.15
C TYR A 105 4.03 -10.19 -2.08
N ARG A 106 3.81 -10.83 -0.92
CA ARG A 106 2.66 -11.72 -0.70
C ARG A 106 1.33 -10.96 -0.81
N ASP A 107 1.28 -9.70 -0.39
CA ASP A 107 0.07 -8.90 -0.46
C ASP A 107 -0.34 -8.55 -1.90
N ILE A 108 0.62 -8.37 -2.82
CA ILE A 108 0.35 -8.11 -4.25
C ILE A 108 0.23 -9.37 -5.10
N GLU A 109 0.64 -10.54 -4.58
CA GLU A 109 0.52 -11.85 -5.25
C GLU A 109 -0.84 -12.05 -5.94
N PRO A 110 -1.99 -11.75 -5.30
CA PRO A 110 -3.28 -12.04 -5.91
C PRO A 110 -3.55 -11.20 -7.15
N LEU A 111 -3.08 -9.95 -7.14
CA LEU A 111 -3.25 -9.01 -8.24
C LEU A 111 -2.33 -9.40 -9.40
N LEU A 112 -1.07 -9.75 -9.11
CA LEU A 112 -0.16 -10.31 -10.10
C LEU A 112 -0.74 -11.59 -10.72
N PHE A 113 -1.28 -12.49 -9.92
CA PHE A 113 -1.94 -13.70 -10.42
C PHE A 113 -3.15 -13.38 -11.30
N ARG A 114 -3.91 -12.34 -10.98
CA ARG A 114 -5.02 -11.90 -11.83
C ARG A 114 -4.52 -11.37 -13.18
N LEU A 115 -3.42 -10.62 -13.20
CA LEU A 115 -2.80 -10.15 -14.44
C LEU A 115 -2.31 -11.34 -15.29
N VAL A 116 -1.70 -12.36 -14.68
CA VAL A 116 -1.32 -13.61 -15.38
C VAL A 116 -2.50 -14.23 -16.11
N GLN A 117 -3.66 -14.32 -15.44
CA GLN A 117 -4.88 -14.89 -16.04
C GLN A 117 -5.39 -14.07 -17.22
N VAL A 118 -5.32 -12.74 -17.13
CA VAL A 118 -5.76 -11.83 -18.20
C VAL A 118 -4.81 -11.91 -19.40
N LEU A 119 -3.51 -12.03 -19.15
CA LEU A 119 -2.49 -12.18 -20.18
C LEU A 119 -2.41 -13.59 -20.78
N GLY A 120 -3.17 -14.56 -20.25
CA GLY A 120 -3.15 -15.94 -20.72
C GLY A 120 -1.82 -16.66 -20.50
N LYS A 121 -1.03 -16.22 -19.50
CA LYS A 121 0.31 -16.78 -19.20
C LYS A 121 0.26 -17.77 -18.04
N ALA A 122 1.32 -18.55 -17.85
CA ALA A 122 1.63 -19.17 -16.57
C ALA A 122 2.32 -18.17 -15.62
N LYS A 123 2.25 -18.42 -14.29
CA LYS A 123 2.92 -17.55 -13.30
C LYS A 123 4.45 -17.50 -13.53
N SER A 124 5.03 -18.61 -13.97
CA SER A 124 6.45 -18.73 -14.32
C SER A 124 6.88 -17.89 -15.51
N GLU A 125 5.95 -17.49 -16.35
CA GLU A 125 6.20 -16.74 -17.59
C GLU A 125 5.97 -15.23 -17.44
N LEU A 126 5.36 -14.80 -16.32
CA LEU A 126 5.15 -13.38 -16.06
C LEU A 126 6.49 -12.71 -15.78
N ARG A 127 6.92 -11.85 -16.69
CA ARG A 127 8.18 -11.12 -16.59
C ARG A 127 8.02 -9.90 -15.70
N LEU A 128 8.61 -9.95 -14.51
CA LEU A 128 8.62 -8.87 -13.54
C LEU A 128 9.94 -8.09 -13.65
N TYR A 129 9.85 -6.76 -13.63
CA TYR A 129 11.02 -5.88 -13.64
C TYR A 129 11.06 -5.00 -12.39
N ASP A 130 12.21 -5.00 -11.71
CA ASP A 130 12.53 -4.02 -10.69
C ASP A 130 13.77 -3.22 -11.09
N PRO A 131 13.60 -1.92 -11.41
CA PRO A 131 14.70 -1.06 -11.77
C PRO A 131 15.67 -0.76 -10.62
N TYR A 132 15.23 -0.84 -9.36
CA TYR A 132 16.03 -0.41 -8.22
C TYR A 132 16.65 -1.62 -7.53
N TYR A 133 17.98 -1.70 -7.58
CA TYR A 133 18.72 -2.80 -6.99
C TYR A 133 19.11 -2.52 -5.54
N CYS A 134 18.79 -3.48 -4.66
CA CYS A 134 19.29 -3.54 -3.30
C CYS A 134 20.32 -4.68 -3.21
N GLU A 135 19.93 -5.89 -2.81
CA GLU A 135 20.77 -7.11 -2.88
C GLU A 135 20.02 -8.28 -3.56
N GLY A 136 18.90 -7.98 -4.22
CA GLY A 136 18.15 -8.93 -5.03
C GLY A 136 17.28 -9.93 -4.27
N SER A 137 16.97 -9.70 -2.99
CA SER A 137 16.12 -10.61 -2.19
C SER A 137 14.75 -10.84 -2.82
N MET A 138 14.24 -9.82 -3.52
CA MET A 138 12.95 -9.85 -4.20
C MET A 138 12.82 -11.02 -5.19
N ARG A 139 13.92 -11.42 -5.84
CA ARG A 139 13.92 -12.50 -6.83
C ARG A 139 13.54 -13.81 -6.17
N LYS A 140 14.10 -14.07 -4.97
CA LYS A 140 13.80 -15.26 -4.18
C LYS A 140 12.38 -15.21 -3.60
N HIS A 141 11.96 -14.05 -3.10
CA HIS A 141 10.59 -13.85 -2.58
C HIS A 141 9.54 -14.11 -3.67
N LEU A 142 9.65 -13.47 -4.83
CA LEU A 142 8.70 -13.64 -5.93
C LEU A 142 8.76 -15.05 -6.52
N ALA A 143 9.95 -15.66 -6.64
CA ALA A 143 10.08 -17.06 -7.05
C ALA A 143 9.33 -18.01 -6.10
N SER A 144 9.43 -17.80 -4.78
CA SER A 144 8.68 -18.60 -3.79
C SER A 144 7.16 -18.43 -3.86
N LEU A 145 6.70 -17.31 -4.43
CA LEU A 145 5.28 -17.05 -4.75
C LEU A 145 4.89 -17.59 -6.13
N GLY A 146 5.81 -18.24 -6.86
CA GLY A 146 5.58 -18.82 -8.18
C GLY A 146 5.86 -17.89 -9.35
N PHE A 147 6.53 -16.75 -9.13
CA PHE A 147 6.96 -15.80 -10.17
C PHE A 147 8.50 -15.77 -10.29
N PRO A 148 9.14 -16.82 -10.81
CA PRO A 148 10.60 -16.90 -10.96
C PRO A 148 11.21 -15.95 -12.00
N SER A 149 10.41 -15.47 -12.97
CA SER A 149 10.90 -14.59 -14.06
C SER A 149 11.00 -13.14 -13.59
N VAL A 150 12.07 -12.83 -12.85
CA VAL A 150 12.33 -11.50 -12.26
C VAL A 150 13.65 -10.95 -12.73
N TYR A 151 13.62 -9.78 -13.37
CA TYR A 151 14.78 -8.98 -13.68
C TYR A 151 15.03 -7.96 -12.56
N ASN A 152 16.09 -8.18 -11.79
CA ASN A 152 16.64 -7.24 -10.83
C ASN A 152 18.15 -7.43 -10.80
N ARG A 153 18.90 -6.43 -11.27
CA ARG A 153 20.33 -6.47 -11.52
C ARG A 153 20.99 -5.23 -10.93
N ASN A 154 22.24 -5.38 -10.48
CA ASN A 154 23.07 -4.30 -9.97
C ASN A 154 23.48 -3.35 -11.11
N GLU A 155 22.51 -2.54 -11.55
CA GLU A 155 22.58 -1.67 -12.71
C GLU A 155 21.99 -0.31 -12.36
N ASP A 156 22.52 0.76 -12.95
CA ASP A 156 21.95 2.10 -12.85
C ASP A 156 20.68 2.20 -13.71
N PHE A 157 19.51 2.18 -13.07
CA PHE A 157 18.22 2.37 -13.72
C PHE A 157 18.15 3.62 -14.60
N TYR A 158 18.66 4.74 -14.12
CA TYR A 158 18.53 6.00 -14.85
C TYR A 158 19.39 6.03 -16.09
N ARG A 159 20.58 5.45 -16.00
CA ARG A 159 21.41 5.22 -17.18
C ARG A 159 20.69 4.28 -18.15
N ALA A 160 20.16 3.16 -17.68
CA ALA A 160 19.45 2.18 -18.51
C ALA A 160 18.23 2.80 -19.22
N ALA A 161 17.43 3.59 -18.51
CA ALA A 161 16.28 4.30 -19.06
C ALA A 161 16.70 5.31 -20.15
N ARG A 162 17.77 6.09 -19.90
CA ARG A 162 18.26 7.10 -20.85
C ARG A 162 18.77 6.50 -22.15
N VAL A 163 19.42 5.34 -22.10
CA VAL A 163 19.98 4.68 -23.29
C VAL A 163 19.03 3.65 -23.92
N GLY A 164 17.80 3.53 -23.43
CA GLY A 164 16.82 2.58 -23.94
C GLY A 164 17.13 1.11 -23.62
N ALA A 165 18.00 0.84 -22.64
CA ALA A 165 18.39 -0.51 -22.22
C ALA A 165 17.46 -1.10 -21.14
N ILE A 166 16.17 -0.74 -21.16
CA ILE A 166 15.18 -1.31 -20.25
C ILE A 166 14.83 -2.72 -20.74
N PRO A 167 14.93 -3.76 -19.88
CA PRO A 167 14.60 -5.12 -20.27
C PRO A 167 13.12 -5.24 -20.64
N GLU A 168 12.81 -6.18 -21.52
CA GLU A 168 11.41 -6.52 -21.77
C GLU A 168 10.76 -7.12 -20.52
N HIS A 169 9.60 -6.60 -20.16
CA HIS A 169 8.84 -7.04 -19.01
C HIS A 169 7.34 -6.85 -19.26
N ASP A 170 6.54 -7.58 -18.49
CA ASP A 170 5.08 -7.48 -18.53
C ASP A 170 4.57 -6.54 -17.42
N VAL A 171 5.22 -6.56 -16.25
CA VAL A 171 4.84 -5.76 -15.09
C VAL A 171 6.08 -5.18 -14.41
N LEU A 172 6.04 -3.90 -14.07
CA LEU A 172 7.06 -3.27 -13.23
C LEU A 172 6.66 -3.40 -11.75
N VAL A 173 7.52 -3.96 -10.91
CA VAL A 173 7.27 -4.14 -9.47
C VAL A 173 8.49 -3.66 -8.72
N THR A 174 8.35 -2.63 -7.88
CA THR A 174 9.51 -2.07 -7.18
C THR A 174 9.15 -1.36 -5.86
N ASN A 175 10.16 -1.24 -5.01
CA ASN A 175 10.20 -0.37 -3.83
C ASN A 175 11.28 0.69 -4.09
N PRO A 176 10.93 1.84 -4.71
CA PRO A 176 11.91 2.84 -5.11
C PRO A 176 12.59 3.46 -3.89
N PRO A 177 13.82 3.98 -4.04
CA PRO A 177 14.45 4.85 -3.06
C PRO A 177 13.54 6.03 -2.66
N TYR A 178 13.59 6.44 -1.39
CA TYR A 178 12.74 7.52 -0.86
C TYR A 178 13.48 8.85 -0.73
N SER A 179 14.80 8.86 -0.86
CA SER A 179 15.57 10.10 -0.94
C SER A 179 15.41 10.80 -2.30
N GLY A 180 15.94 12.03 -2.39
CA GLY A 180 16.03 12.77 -3.65
C GLY A 180 14.71 12.92 -4.40
N ASP A 181 14.78 12.72 -5.72
CA ASP A 181 13.67 12.81 -6.67
C ASP A 181 13.23 11.44 -7.22
N HIS A 182 13.71 10.33 -6.62
CA HIS A 182 13.54 8.97 -7.12
C HIS A 182 12.06 8.58 -7.31
N MET A 183 11.19 8.94 -6.35
CA MET A 183 9.74 8.72 -6.42
C MET A 183 9.08 9.48 -7.60
N GLN A 184 9.46 10.73 -7.84
CA GLN A 184 8.94 11.51 -8.96
C GLN A 184 9.39 10.93 -10.31
N ARG A 185 10.66 10.51 -10.39
CA ARG A 185 11.24 9.97 -11.63
C ARG A 185 10.63 8.62 -12.00
N ILE A 186 10.41 7.72 -11.05
CA ILE A 186 9.77 6.43 -11.35
C ILE A 186 8.30 6.61 -11.76
N LEU A 187 7.58 7.55 -11.12
CA LEU A 187 6.22 7.90 -11.53
C LEU A 187 6.17 8.42 -12.96
N SER A 188 7.07 9.35 -13.30
CA SER A 188 7.18 9.91 -14.65
C SER A 188 7.52 8.83 -15.68
N PHE A 189 8.43 7.92 -15.34
CA PHE A 189 8.80 6.79 -16.19
C PHE A 189 7.59 5.86 -16.43
N CYS A 190 6.85 5.51 -15.38
CA CYS A 190 5.68 4.65 -15.49
C CYS A 190 4.54 5.30 -16.29
N ALA A 191 4.34 6.61 -16.16
CA ALA A 191 3.26 7.32 -16.85
C ALA A 191 3.57 7.65 -18.31
N ALA A 192 4.83 7.87 -18.67
CA ALA A 192 5.24 8.05 -20.07
C ALA A 192 4.87 6.84 -20.93
N ASN A 193 4.75 5.67 -20.28
CA ASN A 193 4.15 4.43 -20.78
C ASN A 193 4.27 4.19 -22.30
N PRO A 194 5.51 4.09 -22.84
CA PRO A 194 5.75 4.18 -24.28
C PRO A 194 5.27 2.97 -25.10
N ARG A 195 4.62 1.98 -24.48
CA ARG A 195 4.34 0.67 -25.08
C ARG A 195 2.95 0.11 -24.72
N GLY A 196 1.94 0.97 -24.51
CA GLY A 196 0.55 0.54 -24.21
C GLY A 196 0.33 0.21 -22.73
N GLU A 197 -0.70 -0.57 -22.35
CA GLU A 197 -0.92 -0.94 -20.94
C GLU A 197 0.29 -1.72 -20.38
N ARG A 198 1.06 -1.07 -19.51
CA ARG A 198 2.16 -1.68 -18.74
C ARG A 198 1.88 -1.50 -17.26
N PRO A 199 1.26 -2.52 -16.63
CA PRO A 199 0.92 -2.45 -15.23
C PRO A 199 2.18 -2.22 -14.39
N PHE A 200 2.05 -1.40 -13.35
CA PHE A 200 3.10 -1.19 -12.37
C PHE A 200 2.58 -1.33 -10.94
N PHE A 201 3.48 -1.74 -10.06
CA PHE A 201 3.29 -1.85 -8.62
C PHE A 201 4.44 -1.13 -7.93
N LEU A 202 4.18 0.06 -7.40
CA LEU A 202 5.18 0.88 -6.73
C LEU A 202 4.89 0.92 -5.23
N LEU A 203 5.80 0.40 -4.42
CA LEU A 203 5.70 0.44 -2.97
C LEU A 203 6.21 1.79 -2.46
N MET A 204 5.32 2.71 -2.09
CA MET A 204 5.70 4.08 -1.74
C MET A 204 4.96 4.59 -0.50
N PRO A 205 5.46 5.65 0.15
CA PRO A 205 4.75 6.29 1.23
C PRO A 205 3.38 6.82 0.78
N ASN A 206 2.38 6.73 1.65
CA ASN A 206 1.03 7.24 1.39
C ASN A 206 0.98 8.76 1.15
N PHE A 207 1.99 9.54 1.54
CA PHE A 207 2.00 10.98 1.26
C PHE A 207 2.28 11.31 -0.21
N VAL A 208 2.79 10.37 -1.01
CA VAL A 208 3.22 10.62 -2.39
C VAL A 208 2.05 11.07 -3.27
N MET A 209 0.87 10.48 -3.10
CA MET A 209 -0.35 10.87 -3.85
C MET A 209 -0.72 12.36 -3.71
N ARG A 210 -0.31 13.02 -2.62
CA ARG A 210 -0.60 14.44 -2.38
C ARG A 210 0.45 15.39 -2.94
N LYS A 211 1.53 14.87 -3.53
CA LYS A 211 2.59 15.70 -4.09
C LYS A 211 2.12 16.27 -5.43
N SER A 212 2.53 17.50 -5.74
CA SER A 212 2.17 18.14 -7.01
C SER A 212 2.59 17.28 -8.20
N TYR A 213 3.84 16.79 -8.17
CA TYR A 213 4.35 15.93 -9.24
C TYR A 213 3.53 14.65 -9.45
N TYR A 214 2.84 14.13 -8.42
CA TYR A 214 1.99 12.95 -8.58
C TYR A 214 0.74 13.31 -9.37
N ARG A 215 0.10 14.44 -9.01
CA ARG A 215 -1.07 14.95 -9.72
C ARG A 215 -0.72 15.28 -11.17
N ASP A 216 0.39 15.96 -11.40
CA ASP A 216 0.83 16.37 -12.73
C ASP A 216 0.98 15.17 -13.68
N VAL A 217 1.48 14.04 -13.14
CA VAL A 217 1.71 12.80 -13.88
C VAL A 217 0.43 12.06 -14.25
N PHE A 218 -0.60 12.08 -13.39
CA PHE A 218 -1.84 11.30 -13.60
C PHE A 218 -3.10 12.14 -13.88
N SER A 219 -2.94 13.44 -14.20
CA SER A 219 -4.08 14.31 -14.54
C SER A 219 -4.60 14.13 -15.97
N SER A 220 -3.91 13.37 -16.83
CA SER A 220 -4.34 13.13 -18.21
C SER A 220 -5.57 12.22 -18.28
N ALA A 221 -6.51 12.53 -19.17
CA ALA A 221 -7.79 11.81 -19.28
C ALA A 221 -7.68 10.33 -19.72
N ASP A 222 -6.59 9.95 -20.40
CA ASP A 222 -6.47 8.66 -21.10
C ASP A 222 -5.98 7.50 -20.22
N SER A 223 -5.37 7.77 -19.06
CA SER A 223 -4.93 6.74 -18.11
C SER A 223 -5.85 6.72 -16.89
N ALA A 224 -6.15 5.53 -16.38
CA ALA A 224 -6.72 5.43 -15.05
C ALA A 224 -5.70 5.95 -14.02
N PRO A 225 -6.13 6.71 -13.00
CA PRO A 225 -5.27 6.98 -11.87
C PRO A 225 -4.91 5.66 -11.17
N PRO A 226 -3.74 5.58 -10.51
CA PRO A 226 -3.38 4.40 -9.74
C PRO A 226 -4.39 4.07 -8.64
N MET A 227 -4.67 2.78 -8.46
CA MET A 227 -5.32 2.24 -7.26
C MET A 227 -4.30 2.03 -6.14
N TYR A 228 -4.77 1.79 -4.92
CA TYR A 228 -3.92 1.67 -3.74
C TYR A 228 -4.21 0.37 -2.97
N LEU A 229 -3.20 -0.48 -2.79
CA LEU A 229 -3.29 -1.62 -1.88
C LEU A 229 -2.61 -1.28 -0.55
N VAL A 230 -3.44 -1.23 0.48
CA VAL A 230 -3.08 -0.80 1.84
C VAL A 230 -2.97 -2.03 2.74
N PRO A 231 -1.80 -2.30 3.34
CA PRO A 231 -1.68 -3.41 4.28
C PRO A 231 -2.33 -3.08 5.63
N ASN A 232 -2.93 -4.09 6.28
CA ASN A 232 -3.46 -3.92 7.64
C ASN A 232 -2.35 -3.79 8.69
N THR A 233 -1.11 -4.13 8.37
CA THR A 233 0.05 -4.02 9.25
C THR A 233 1.20 -3.35 8.48
N PRO A 234 1.87 -2.34 9.06
CA PRO A 234 3.01 -1.69 8.41
C PRO A 234 4.12 -2.69 8.06
N TYR A 235 4.69 -2.53 6.87
CA TYR A 235 5.83 -3.32 6.42
C TYR A 235 7.09 -3.02 7.23
N LYS A 236 7.85 -4.07 7.54
CA LYS A 236 9.13 -3.99 8.24
C LYS A 236 10.27 -4.21 7.26
N PHE A 237 10.85 -3.11 6.78
CA PHE A 237 12.02 -3.13 5.89
C PHE A 237 13.30 -3.46 6.65
N TRP A 238 14.27 -4.01 5.93
CA TRP A 238 15.59 -4.28 6.50
C TRP A 238 16.68 -3.70 5.58
N SER A 239 17.81 -3.31 6.17
CA SER A 239 18.98 -2.85 5.42
C SER A 239 20.08 -3.91 5.46
N PRO A 240 20.53 -4.44 4.31
CA PRO A 240 21.71 -5.28 4.23
C PRO A 240 22.95 -4.64 4.88
N GLY A 241 23.85 -5.48 5.42
CA GLY A 241 25.07 -5.03 6.10
C GLY A 241 24.88 -4.32 7.45
N ARG A 242 23.64 -4.06 7.89
CA ARG A 242 23.37 -3.49 9.23
C ARG A 242 22.96 -4.59 10.20
N GLN A 243 23.89 -5.00 11.08
CA GLN A 243 23.65 -5.99 12.14
C GLN A 243 22.48 -5.63 13.07
N LYS A 244 22.17 -4.34 13.20
CA LYS A 244 20.98 -3.86 13.88
C LYS A 244 19.93 -3.63 12.81
N PHE A 245 18.78 -4.31 12.94
CA PHE A 245 17.54 -4.00 12.21
C PHE A 245 17.46 -2.49 12.01
N CYS A 246 17.12 -2.02 10.81
CA CYS A 246 17.13 -0.59 10.49
C CYS A 246 16.04 0.13 11.30
N SER A 247 16.36 0.33 12.57
CA SER A 247 15.69 1.05 13.61
C SER A 247 16.02 2.53 13.45
N ARG A 248 16.20 3.03 12.22
CA ARG A 248 16.39 4.47 12.01
C ARG A 248 15.09 5.26 12.19
N PHE A 249 13.95 4.58 12.40
CA PHE A 249 12.77 5.17 13.04
C PHE A 249 12.79 5.11 14.58
N VAL A 250 13.82 4.53 15.20
CA VAL A 250 13.99 4.45 16.68
C VAL A 250 14.77 5.64 17.25
N ALA A 251 15.45 6.43 16.43
CA ALA A 251 16.40 7.43 16.93
C ALA A 251 15.80 8.80 17.31
N ASN A 252 14.48 8.95 17.56
CA ASN A 252 13.96 10.27 17.98
C ASN A 252 12.70 10.33 18.86
N THR A 253 12.31 9.26 19.55
CA THR A 253 11.30 9.33 20.61
C THR A 253 11.94 9.18 21.97
N ARG A 254 12.23 10.31 22.63
CA ARG A 254 12.29 10.34 24.09
C ARG A 254 10.91 9.90 24.59
N GLY A 255 10.77 8.68 25.10
CA GLY A 255 9.51 8.25 25.74
C GLY A 255 9.05 6.80 25.50
N GLY A 256 9.87 5.87 25.00
CA GLY A 256 9.54 4.44 25.07
C GLY A 256 8.38 3.96 24.19
N ILE A 257 7.82 4.81 23.32
CA ILE A 257 6.92 4.38 22.25
C ILE A 257 7.80 3.88 21.10
N GLY A 258 7.64 2.61 20.72
CA GLY A 258 8.42 1.94 19.68
C GLY A 258 8.41 2.66 18.32
N PRO A 259 9.26 2.22 17.37
CA PRO A 259 9.48 2.92 16.11
C PRO A 259 8.19 3.15 15.32
N GLN A 260 7.71 4.40 15.30
CA GLN A 260 6.71 4.83 14.32
C GLN A 260 7.44 5.29 13.05
N VAL A 261 7.31 4.50 11.99
CA VAL A 261 7.42 5.04 10.63
C VAL A 261 6.41 6.20 10.54
N PRO A 262 6.81 7.45 10.24
CA PRO A 262 5.91 8.60 10.26
C PRO A 262 4.89 8.58 9.11
N PHE A 263 5.00 7.59 8.22
CA PHE A 263 4.12 7.36 7.09
C PHE A 263 3.91 5.87 6.89
N GLN A 264 2.70 5.50 6.48
CA GLN A 264 2.40 4.15 6.04
C GLN A 264 2.92 3.98 4.61
N THR A 265 3.54 2.84 4.34
CA THR A 265 3.93 2.46 2.97
C THR A 265 2.83 1.58 2.37
N ILE A 266 2.42 1.88 1.15
CA ILE A 266 1.31 1.23 0.44
C ILE A 266 1.74 0.97 -1.01
N TRP A 267 1.08 0.02 -1.68
CA TRP A 267 1.32 -0.21 -3.10
C TRP A 267 0.44 0.69 -3.96
N TYR A 268 1.05 1.38 -4.91
CA TYR A 268 0.41 2.13 -5.98
C TYR A 268 0.35 1.23 -7.21
N ILE A 269 -0.85 0.98 -7.72
CA ILE A 269 -1.11 0.04 -8.81
C ILE A 269 -1.69 0.81 -9.99
N GLY A 270 -0.94 0.98 -11.06
CA GLY A 270 -1.35 1.77 -12.22
C GLY A 270 -0.87 1.18 -13.54
N GLY A 271 -0.91 1.99 -14.61
CA GLY A 271 -0.52 1.56 -15.96
C GLY A 271 -1.56 0.66 -16.65
N LEU A 272 -2.79 0.68 -16.14
CA LEU A 272 -3.96 -0.02 -16.65
C LEU A 272 -4.92 0.97 -17.31
N SER A 273 -5.66 0.53 -18.33
CA SER A 273 -6.83 1.31 -18.78
C SER A 273 -7.88 1.37 -17.67
N ARG A 274 -8.79 2.35 -17.77
CA ARG A 274 -9.90 2.49 -16.81
C ARG A 274 -10.75 1.21 -16.70
N ALA A 275 -11.05 0.59 -17.84
CA ALA A 275 -11.79 -0.67 -17.87
C ALA A 275 -11.03 -1.81 -17.17
N SER A 276 -9.73 -1.95 -17.43
CA SER A 276 -8.88 -2.95 -16.78
C SER A 276 -8.77 -2.73 -15.27
N ALA A 277 -8.57 -1.48 -14.83
CA ALA A 277 -8.50 -1.11 -13.42
C ALA A 277 -9.81 -1.42 -12.67
N GLU A 278 -10.95 -1.00 -13.23
CA GLU A 278 -12.27 -1.30 -12.64
C GLU A 278 -12.55 -2.81 -12.57
N ALA A 279 -12.20 -3.56 -13.62
CA ALA A 279 -12.39 -5.00 -13.64
C ALA A 279 -11.52 -5.70 -12.57
N LEU A 280 -10.29 -5.22 -12.37
CA LEU A 280 -9.38 -5.72 -11.34
C LEU A 280 -9.91 -5.41 -9.93
N ALA A 281 -10.38 -4.19 -9.67
CA ALA A 281 -10.97 -3.79 -8.40
C ALA A 281 -12.23 -4.61 -8.07
N LYS A 282 -13.17 -4.72 -9.03
CA LYS A 282 -14.39 -5.53 -8.88
C LYS A 282 -14.06 -6.99 -8.58
N TRP A 283 -13.05 -7.55 -9.25
CA TRP A 283 -12.58 -8.91 -8.98
C TRP A 283 -12.01 -9.05 -7.56
N TRP A 284 -11.17 -8.11 -7.12
CA TRP A 284 -10.58 -8.13 -5.79
C TRP A 284 -11.66 -8.10 -4.70
N HIS A 285 -12.59 -7.15 -4.76
CA HIS A 285 -13.67 -7.04 -3.77
C HIS A 285 -14.57 -8.29 -3.75
N LYS A 286 -14.87 -8.86 -4.92
CA LYS A 286 -15.66 -10.10 -5.01
C LYS A 286 -14.94 -11.31 -4.40
N LYS A 287 -13.61 -11.41 -4.59
CA LYS A 287 -12.84 -12.60 -4.18
C LYS A 287 -12.35 -12.52 -2.74
N TYR A 288 -11.87 -11.35 -2.33
CA TYR A 288 -11.17 -11.16 -1.05
C TYR A 288 -12.00 -10.36 -0.05
N GLY A 289 -12.79 -9.37 -0.49
CA GLY A 289 -13.74 -8.61 0.33
C GLY A 289 -13.24 -8.36 1.76
N ASP A 290 -14.07 -8.70 2.74
CA ASP A 290 -13.78 -8.53 4.18
C ASP A 290 -12.72 -9.50 4.74
N SER A 291 -12.33 -10.53 3.98
CA SER A 291 -11.36 -11.54 4.41
C SER A 291 -9.91 -11.19 4.07
N ALA A 292 -9.70 -10.07 3.36
CA ALA A 292 -8.39 -9.64 2.93
C ALA A 292 -7.56 -9.09 4.10
N LYS A 293 -6.25 -9.39 4.10
CA LYS A 293 -5.28 -8.75 5.00
C LYS A 293 -4.85 -7.35 4.52
N CYS A 294 -5.37 -6.93 3.37
CA CYS A 294 -5.12 -5.65 2.75
C CYS A 294 -6.43 -5.06 2.24
N VAL A 295 -6.54 -3.74 2.24
CA VAL A 295 -7.64 -3.01 1.61
C VAL A 295 -7.18 -2.51 0.25
N LEU A 296 -7.97 -2.78 -0.80
CA LEU A 296 -7.78 -2.16 -2.11
C LEU A 296 -8.71 -0.95 -2.20
N ALA A 297 -8.14 0.23 -2.33
CA ALA A 297 -8.82 1.50 -2.52
C ALA A 297 -8.67 1.93 -3.98
N SER A 298 -9.77 2.37 -4.62
CA SER A 298 -9.74 2.80 -6.02
C SER A 298 -9.28 4.24 -6.17
N THR A 299 -9.53 5.06 -5.15
CA THR A 299 -9.19 6.49 -5.10
C THR A 299 -8.52 6.87 -3.78
N GLU A 300 -8.02 8.11 -3.67
CA GLU A 300 -7.46 8.62 -2.40
C GLU A 300 -8.55 8.71 -1.32
N GLU A 301 -9.78 9.04 -1.72
CA GLU A 301 -10.95 9.17 -0.85
C GLU A 301 -11.38 7.81 -0.26
N ASP A 302 -11.09 6.71 -0.95
CA ASP A 302 -11.41 5.35 -0.52
C ASP A 302 -10.39 4.78 0.48
N LEU A 303 -9.32 5.51 0.81
CA LEU A 303 -8.30 5.02 1.74
C LEU A 303 -8.88 4.87 3.16
N PRO A 304 -8.59 3.76 3.86
CA PRO A 304 -8.94 3.64 5.28
C PRO A 304 -8.40 4.82 6.07
N THR A 305 -9.13 5.33 7.06
CA THR A 305 -8.72 6.50 7.86
C THR A 305 -7.31 6.38 8.44
N ALA A 306 -6.89 5.17 8.82
CA ALA A 306 -5.55 4.90 9.33
C ALA A 306 -4.43 5.01 8.27
N ALA A 307 -4.78 4.83 7.01
CA ALA A 307 -3.89 4.89 5.85
C ALA A 307 -4.03 6.17 5.03
N ALA A 308 -5.14 6.88 5.20
CA ALA A 308 -5.33 8.21 4.67
C ALA A 308 -4.17 9.09 5.18
N PRO A 309 -3.45 9.77 4.29
CA PRO A 309 -2.35 10.60 4.72
C PRO A 309 -2.88 11.68 5.67
N VAL A 310 -2.37 11.70 6.91
CA VAL A 310 -2.82 12.65 7.92
C VAL A 310 -2.70 14.06 7.32
N ARG A 311 -3.84 14.77 7.27
CA ARG A 311 -3.87 16.22 7.06
C ARG A 311 -3.31 16.87 8.33
N VAL A 312 -2.02 16.65 8.58
CA VAL A 312 -1.30 17.50 9.50
C VAL A 312 -1.32 18.84 8.77
N HIS A 313 -2.19 19.76 9.20
CA HIS A 313 -1.95 21.17 8.95
C HIS A 313 -0.46 21.36 9.21
N ALA A 314 0.28 21.77 8.19
CA ALA A 314 1.71 21.85 8.27
C ALA A 314 2.09 22.89 9.33
N GLU A 315 2.06 22.50 10.60
CA GLU A 315 2.86 23.10 11.64
C GLU A 315 4.28 22.82 11.18
N LYS A 316 4.79 23.76 10.37
CA LYS A 316 6.14 23.75 9.83
C LYS A 316 7.04 23.35 10.97
N ARG A 317 7.62 22.14 10.85
CA ARG A 317 8.60 21.64 11.81
C ARG A 317 9.60 22.78 12.04
N PRO A 318 9.78 23.26 13.28
CA PRO A 318 10.59 24.45 13.52
C PRO A 318 11.97 24.24 12.90
N ASN A 319 12.51 25.28 12.25
CA ASN A 319 13.81 25.17 11.60
C ASN A 319 14.89 24.67 12.61
N PRO A 320 15.99 24.05 12.14
CA PRO A 320 17.00 23.45 13.01
C PRO A 320 17.48 24.38 14.14
N ARG A 321 17.59 25.69 13.87
CA ARG A 321 17.94 26.71 14.87
C ARG A 321 16.88 26.86 15.96
N ARG A 322 15.60 26.99 15.60
CA ARG A 322 14.48 27.07 16.56
C ARG A 322 14.38 25.81 17.44
N ARG A 323 14.65 24.63 16.87
CA ARG A 323 14.67 23.37 17.66
C ARG A 323 15.79 23.36 18.70
N LYS A 324 16.99 23.82 18.32
CA LYS A 324 18.12 23.93 19.25
C LYS A 324 17.83 24.93 20.37
N ALA A 325 17.17 26.05 20.05
CA ALA A 325 16.74 27.04 21.03
C ALA A 325 15.66 26.51 21.99
N LEU A 326 14.63 25.83 21.47
CA LEU A 326 13.59 25.19 22.28
C LEU A 326 14.16 24.10 23.20
N ALA A 327 15.08 23.28 22.71
CA ALA A 327 15.76 22.26 23.50
C ALA A 327 16.63 22.85 24.61
N LYS A 328 17.26 24.01 24.37
CA LYS A 328 18.03 24.74 25.39
C LYS A 328 17.10 25.35 26.45
N LYS A 329 15.97 25.92 26.02
CA LYS A 329 14.96 26.51 26.92
C LYS A 329 14.32 25.45 27.85
N LEU A 330 13.99 24.27 27.30
CA LEU A 330 13.47 23.14 28.08
C LEU A 330 14.47 22.55 29.07
N LYS A 331 15.77 22.59 28.77
CA LYS A 331 16.83 22.17 29.71
C LYS A 331 17.02 23.17 30.84
N LEU A 332 16.86 24.46 30.57
CA LEU A 332 16.98 25.54 31.56
C LEU A 332 15.76 25.63 32.48
N SER A 333 14.58 25.22 32.02
CA SER A 333 13.36 25.18 32.85
C SER A 333 13.23 23.91 33.71
N ALA A 334 14.15 22.96 33.54
CA ALA A 334 14.16 21.68 34.26
C ALA A 334 15.34 21.57 35.24
N ALA A 335 16.08 22.66 35.44
CA ALA A 335 17.17 22.83 36.39
C ALA A 335 16.78 23.93 37.37
#